data_AF-A0A937VSU1-F1
#
_entry.id   AF-A0A937VSU1-F1
#
_cell.length_a   1.000
_cell.length_b   1.000
_cell.length_c   1.000
_cell.angle_alpha   90.00
_cell.angle_beta   90.00
_cell.angle_gamma   90.00
#
_symmetry.space_group_name_H-M   'P 1'
#
loop_
_entity.id
_entity.type
_entity.pdbx_description
1 polymer ?
#
loop_
_entity_poly.entity_id
_entity_poly.type
_entity_poly.pdbx_seq_one_letter_code
_entity_poly.pdbx_strand_id
1 'polypeptide(L)'
;MALVLVAFLAFWFYQNYQFKNQREQNLKTLKSIQSELENLKNEDQYQKNIKLQKEIDDIQESYKQAVQNFEELLSLEEKGVKTNELETLFAQALSLLSERNFASASSTLSTLSQKIDEEEKKIVAVFKIPENLPIENTPPSQGYSRQQVPTEVGNFMVSLIAADYGSTKVIVDTASTADCHNDCPVLPLSTYVARNGAFAGVNGSYFCSAAYPSCVGKTNTFDTLLMNKNKTYFNSDNNVYSNNPAVIFGGSFIRFMGDASQ
;
A
#
# COMPACT_ATOMS: atom_id res chain seq x y z
N MET A 1 32.36 -13.81 -72.18
CA MET A 1 32.82 -13.43 -70.82
C MET A 1 32.85 -11.91 -70.61
N ALA A 2 33.44 -11.12 -71.53
CA ALA A 2 33.55 -9.66 -71.39
C ALA A 2 32.21 -8.89 -71.28
N LEU A 3 31.19 -9.23 -72.08
CA LEU A 3 29.87 -8.57 -72.06
C LEU A 3 29.11 -8.74 -70.73
N VAL A 4 29.22 -9.92 -70.10
CA VAL A 4 28.62 -10.19 -68.79
C VAL A 4 29.30 -9.34 -67.70
N LEU A 5 30.63 -9.18 -67.81
CA LEU A 5 31.43 -8.37 -66.89
C LEU A 5 31.09 -6.88 -66.99
N VAL A 6 30.88 -6.36 -68.20
CA VAL A 6 30.45 -4.97 -68.42
C VAL A 6 29.03 -4.72 -67.88
N ALA A 7 28.10 -5.64 -68.09
CA ALA A 7 26.74 -5.53 -67.55
C ALA A 7 26.72 -5.58 -66.01
N PHE A 8 27.56 -6.42 -65.40
CA PHE A 8 27.69 -6.52 -63.95
C PHE A 8 28.29 -5.23 -63.34
N LEU A 9 29.32 -4.68 -63.98
CA LEU A 9 29.92 -3.40 -63.55
C LEU A 9 28.94 -2.24 -63.68
N ALA A 10 28.17 -2.17 -64.78
CA ALA A 10 27.14 -1.16 -64.97
C ALA A 10 26.00 -1.27 -63.93
N PHE A 11 25.55 -2.50 -63.63
CA PHE A 11 24.55 -2.75 -62.59
C PHE A 11 25.07 -2.39 -61.19
N TRP A 12 26.31 -2.75 -60.87
CA TRP A 12 26.94 -2.40 -59.60
C TRP A 12 27.12 -0.89 -59.45
N PHE A 13 27.51 -0.19 -60.52
CA PHE A 13 27.60 1.27 -60.54
C PHE A 13 26.23 1.92 -60.35
N TYR A 14 25.20 1.39 -61.01
CA TYR A 14 23.82 1.86 -60.86
C TYR A 14 23.28 1.64 -59.44
N GLN A 15 23.50 0.47 -58.84
CA GLN A 15 23.13 0.22 -57.44
C GLN A 15 23.88 1.14 -56.48
N ASN A 16 25.18 1.35 -56.68
CA ASN A 16 25.95 2.28 -55.84
C ASN A 16 25.47 3.73 -55.99
N TYR A 17 25.08 4.13 -57.20
CA TYR A 17 24.53 5.45 -57.46
C TYR A 17 23.17 5.63 -56.76
N GLN A 18 22.27 4.65 -56.88
CA GLN A 18 20.98 4.65 -56.18
C GLN A 18 21.17 4.67 -54.66
N PHE A 19 22.07 3.84 -54.14
CA PHE A 19 22.38 3.80 -52.71
C PHE A 19 22.95 5.12 -52.19
N LYS A 20 23.84 5.78 -52.95
CA LYS A 20 24.36 7.11 -52.61
C LYS A 20 23.24 8.16 -52.58
N ASN A 21 22.38 8.20 -53.59
CA ASN A 21 21.26 9.14 -53.65
C ASN A 21 20.28 8.93 -52.50
N GLN A 22 19.96 7.67 -52.18
CA GLN A 22 19.08 7.33 -51.09
C GLN A 22 19.69 7.68 -49.73
N ARG A 23 21.01 7.47 -49.55
CA ARG A 23 21.73 7.90 -48.35
C ARG A 23 21.72 9.41 -48.18
N GLU A 24 21.89 10.16 -49.27
CA GLU A 24 21.80 11.63 -49.25
C GLU A 24 20.38 12.12 -48.94
N GLN A 25 19.35 11.50 -49.51
CA GLN A 25 17.96 11.81 -49.16
C GLN A 25 17.67 11.52 -47.70
N ASN A 26 18.06 10.35 -47.19
CA ASN A 26 17.88 9.99 -45.79
C ASN A 26 18.62 10.97 -44.84
N LEU A 27 19.82 11.41 -45.19
CA LEU A 27 20.57 12.42 -44.44
C LEU A 27 19.86 13.78 -44.43
N LYS A 28 19.27 14.19 -45.55
CA LYS A 28 18.47 15.42 -45.63
C LYS A 28 17.21 15.31 -44.77
N THR A 29 16.48 14.19 -44.86
CA THR A 29 15.28 13.95 -44.05
C THR A 29 15.61 13.93 -42.55
N LEU A 30 16.69 13.25 -42.14
CA LEU A 30 17.14 13.26 -40.74
C LEU A 30 17.45 14.67 -40.24
N LYS A 31 18.12 15.50 -41.05
CA LYS A 31 18.39 16.89 -40.69
C LYS A 31 17.10 17.72 -40.58
N SER A 32 16.12 17.51 -41.47
CA SER A 32 14.82 18.18 -41.41
C SER A 32 14.08 17.80 -40.14
N ILE A 33 13.94 16.50 -39.86
CA ILE A 33 13.27 15.98 -38.65
C ILE A 33 13.97 16.50 -37.40
N GLN A 34 15.30 16.51 -37.37
CA GLN A 34 16.05 17.05 -36.23
C GLN A 34 15.77 18.54 -36.02
N SER A 35 15.71 19.32 -37.10
CA SER A 35 15.37 20.75 -37.02
C SER A 35 13.93 20.98 -36.58
N GLU A 36 12.98 20.18 -37.09
CA GLU A 36 11.56 20.25 -36.70
C GLU A 36 11.36 19.86 -35.24
N LEU A 37 12.06 18.83 -34.77
CA LEU A 37 12.05 18.40 -33.37
C LEU A 37 12.59 19.50 -32.44
N GLU A 38 13.71 20.13 -32.80
CA GLU A 38 14.27 21.22 -32.01
C GLU A 38 13.37 22.47 -32.04
N ASN A 39 12.72 22.77 -33.16
CA ASN A 39 11.72 23.82 -33.21
C ASN A 39 10.53 23.50 -32.27
N LEU A 40 9.98 22.29 -32.35
CA LEU A 40 8.85 21.85 -31.53
C LEU A 40 9.17 21.85 -30.04
N LYS A 41 10.39 21.47 -29.65
CA LYS A 41 10.84 21.57 -28.25
C LYS A 41 10.95 23.02 -27.77
N ASN A 42 11.25 23.96 -28.65
CA ASN A 42 11.38 25.37 -28.32
C ASN A 42 10.05 26.14 -28.49
N GLU A 43 9.00 25.49 -28.99
CA GLU A 43 7.66 26.07 -29.00
C GLU A 43 7.21 26.35 -27.57
N ASP A 44 6.71 27.56 -27.37
CA ASP A 44 6.18 28.04 -26.09
C ASP A 44 5.12 27.08 -25.52
N GLN A 45 4.31 26.45 -26.38
CA GLN A 45 3.31 25.47 -25.96
C GLN A 45 3.91 24.18 -25.39
N TYR A 46 4.99 23.66 -25.97
CA TYR A 46 5.67 22.46 -25.46
C TYR A 46 6.29 22.73 -24.09
N GLN A 47 6.98 23.86 -23.94
CA GLN A 47 7.56 24.28 -22.66
C GLN A 47 6.49 24.53 -21.58
N LYS A 48 5.36 25.16 -21.95
CA LYS A 48 4.18 25.29 -21.08
C LYS A 48 3.64 23.93 -20.65
N ASN A 49 3.52 22.97 -21.57
CA ASN A 49 3.02 21.64 -21.26
C ASN A 49 3.96 20.90 -20.29
N ILE A 50 5.29 20.99 -20.45
CA ILE A 50 6.24 20.42 -19.49
C ILE A 50 6.04 21.03 -18.10
N LYS A 51 5.93 22.36 -18.02
CA LYS A 51 5.75 23.06 -16.76
C LYS A 51 4.43 22.67 -16.08
N LEU A 52 3.34 22.57 -16.85
CA LEU A 52 2.03 22.14 -16.36
C LEU A 52 2.05 20.68 -15.90
N GLN A 53 2.72 19.79 -16.63
CA GLN A 53 2.86 18.38 -16.22
C GLN A 53 3.58 18.28 -14.87
N LYS A 54 4.71 18.99 -14.73
CA LYS A 54 5.43 19.03 -13.45
C LYS A 54 4.56 19.59 -12.33
N GLU A 55 3.82 20.67 -12.58
CA GLU A 55 2.94 21.24 -11.58
C GLU A 55 1.81 20.27 -11.16
N ILE A 56 1.25 19.51 -12.12
CA ILE A 56 0.26 18.46 -11.83
C ILE A 56 0.88 17.35 -10.97
N ASP A 57 2.10 16.91 -11.30
CA ASP A 57 2.80 15.88 -10.54
C ASP A 57 3.08 16.37 -9.10
N ASP A 58 3.58 17.60 -8.96
CA ASP A 58 3.84 18.25 -7.66
C ASP A 58 2.54 18.38 -6.83
N ILE A 59 1.41 18.70 -7.47
CA ILE A 59 0.08 18.71 -6.82
C ILE A 59 -0.28 17.31 -6.35
N GLN A 60 -0.24 16.31 -7.24
CA GLN A 60 -0.65 14.94 -6.89
C GLN A 60 0.17 14.38 -5.73
N GLU A 61 1.48 14.56 -5.76
CA GLU A 61 2.38 14.06 -4.73
C GLU A 61 2.14 14.77 -3.39
N SER A 62 2.09 16.11 -3.39
CA SER A 62 1.95 16.89 -2.17
C SER A 62 0.59 16.69 -1.48
N TYR A 63 -0.50 16.59 -2.24
CA TYR A 63 -1.82 16.28 -1.67
C TYR A 63 -1.92 14.84 -1.17
N LYS A 64 -1.32 13.87 -1.87
CA LYS A 64 -1.25 12.48 -1.40
C LYS A 64 -0.51 12.39 -0.08
N GLN A 65 0.65 13.05 0.02
CA GLN A 65 1.44 13.09 1.24
C GLN A 65 0.67 13.78 2.38
N ALA A 66 -0.04 14.88 2.10
CA ALA A 66 -0.87 15.56 3.09
C ALA A 66 -1.98 14.65 3.66
N VAL A 67 -2.66 13.86 2.82
CA VAL A 67 -3.67 12.88 3.29
C VAL A 67 -3.04 11.83 4.19
N GLN A 68 -1.89 11.27 3.79
CA GLN A 68 -1.18 10.26 4.58
C GLN A 68 -0.77 10.81 5.95
N ASN A 69 -0.13 11.99 5.99
CA ASN A 69 0.28 12.61 7.23
C ASN A 69 -0.92 12.92 8.15
N PHE A 70 -2.05 13.31 7.60
CA PHE A 70 -3.25 13.54 8.40
C PHE A 70 -3.78 12.26 9.04
N GLU A 71 -3.82 11.15 8.30
CA GLU A 71 -4.23 9.85 8.84
C GLU A 71 -3.27 9.32 9.91
N GLU A 72 -1.96 9.52 9.71
CA GLU A 72 -0.94 9.21 10.70
C GLU A 72 -1.10 10.04 11.99
N LEU A 73 -1.46 11.33 11.87
CA LEU A 73 -1.76 12.17 13.03
C LEU A 73 -2.97 11.67 13.81
N LEU A 74 -4.05 11.32 13.12
CA LEU A 74 -5.23 10.75 13.76
C LEU A 74 -4.89 9.44 14.49
N SER A 75 -4.05 8.59 13.90
CA SER A 75 -3.55 7.37 14.54
C SER A 75 -2.75 7.66 15.82
N LEU A 76 -1.93 8.72 15.84
CA LEU A 76 -1.22 9.15 17.05
C LEU A 76 -2.17 9.65 18.14
N GLU A 77 -3.22 10.39 17.77
CA GLU A 77 -4.23 10.89 18.70
C GLU A 77 -5.05 9.75 19.32
N GLU A 78 -5.41 8.74 18.53
CA GLU A 78 -6.06 7.51 19.03
C GLU A 78 -5.18 6.77 20.05
N LYS A 79 -3.85 6.88 19.94
CA LYS A 79 -2.89 6.35 20.92
C LYS A 79 -2.70 7.27 22.14
N GLY A 80 -3.38 8.42 22.19
CA GLY A 80 -3.33 9.38 23.30
C GLY A 80 -2.11 10.31 23.29
N VAL A 81 -1.42 10.44 22.16
CA VAL A 81 -0.29 11.37 22.02
C VAL A 81 -0.81 12.81 21.83
N LYS A 82 -0.13 13.78 22.43
CA LYS A 82 -0.42 15.20 22.19
C LYS A 82 0.18 15.63 20.85
N THR A 83 -0.66 16.07 19.93
CA THR A 83 -0.27 16.35 18.54
C THR A 83 -0.18 17.85 18.20
N ASN A 84 -0.37 18.77 19.15
CA ASN A 84 -0.50 20.21 18.85
C ASN A 84 0.63 20.83 18.00
N GLU A 85 1.88 20.42 18.24
CA GLU A 85 3.02 20.89 17.44
C GLU A 85 3.00 20.31 16.01
N LEU A 86 2.55 19.05 15.89
CA LEU A 86 2.42 18.37 14.60
C LEU A 86 1.22 18.91 13.80
N GLU A 87 0.10 19.18 14.45
CA GLU A 87 -1.06 19.86 13.88
C GLU A 87 -0.68 21.24 13.33
N THR A 88 0.19 21.98 14.03
CA THR A 88 0.70 23.27 13.57
C THR A 88 1.52 23.15 12.28
N LEU A 89 2.39 22.13 12.20
CA LEU A 89 3.15 21.83 10.97
C LEU A 89 2.23 21.41 9.82
N PHE A 90 1.20 20.62 10.11
CA PHE A 90 0.22 20.23 9.12
C PHE A 90 -0.55 21.44 8.59
N ALA A 91 -1.03 22.32 9.47
CA ALA A 91 -1.70 23.57 9.09
C ALA A 91 -0.79 24.48 8.24
N GLN A 92 0.51 24.56 8.58
CA GLN A 92 1.49 25.29 7.79
C GLN A 92 1.64 24.69 6.38
N ALA A 93 1.71 23.36 6.25
CA ALA A 93 1.75 22.69 4.96
C ALA A 93 0.50 23.01 4.12
N LEU A 94 -0.70 22.98 4.72
CA LEU A 94 -1.94 23.35 4.04
C LEU A 94 -1.93 24.81 3.56
N SER A 95 -1.39 25.75 4.35
CA SER A 95 -1.21 27.14 3.92
C SER A 95 -0.31 27.24 2.69
N LEU A 96 0.83 26.56 2.70
CA LEU A 96 1.78 26.54 1.57
C LEU A 96 1.15 25.91 0.32
N LEU A 97 0.36 24.84 0.48
CA LEU A 97 -0.42 24.24 -0.62
C LEU A 97 -1.42 25.22 -1.22
N SER A 98 -2.12 26.00 -0.39
CA SER A 98 -3.08 27.00 -0.85
C SER A 98 -2.42 28.13 -1.65
N GLU A 99 -1.16 28.43 -1.35
CA GLU A 99 -0.33 29.40 -2.07
C GLU A 99 0.37 28.81 -3.31
N ARG A 100 0.11 27.53 -3.65
CA ARG A 100 0.78 26.77 -4.72
C ARG A 100 2.29 26.66 -4.52
N ASN A 101 2.76 26.77 -3.28
CA ASN A 101 4.16 26.57 -2.94
C ASN A 101 4.42 25.08 -2.62
N PHE A 102 4.34 24.24 -3.65
CA PHE A 102 4.42 22.78 -3.52
C PHE A 102 5.77 22.31 -2.98
N ALA A 103 6.88 22.95 -3.38
CA ALA A 103 8.20 22.57 -2.90
C ALA A 103 8.35 22.77 -1.39
N SER A 104 7.91 23.92 -0.86
CA SER A 104 7.93 24.15 0.59
C SER A 104 6.90 23.28 1.30
N ALA A 105 5.70 23.09 0.74
CA ALA A 105 4.68 22.22 1.32
C ALA A 105 5.19 20.78 1.47
N SER A 106 5.75 20.17 0.42
CA SER A 106 6.33 18.82 0.48
C SER A 106 7.48 18.71 1.47
N SER A 107 8.31 19.76 1.60
CA SER A 107 9.35 19.81 2.63
C SER A 107 8.75 19.81 4.04
N THR A 108 7.71 20.62 4.29
CA THR A 108 7.03 20.69 5.58
C THR A 108 6.32 19.37 5.91
N LEU A 109 5.66 18.75 4.94
CA LEU A 109 5.03 17.43 5.09
C LEU A 109 6.06 16.33 5.38
N SER A 110 7.24 16.39 4.75
CA SER A 110 8.33 15.44 5.04
C SER A 110 8.88 15.62 6.45
N THR A 111 9.02 16.86 6.93
CA THR A 111 9.38 17.15 8.33
C THR A 111 8.31 16.66 9.30
N LEU A 112 7.03 16.83 8.96
CA LEU A 112 5.92 16.32 9.74
C LEU A 112 5.97 14.79 9.86
N SER A 113 6.14 14.08 8.74
CA SER A 113 6.30 12.62 8.71
C SER A 113 7.44 12.14 9.62
N GLN A 114 8.61 12.80 9.54
CA GLN A 114 9.74 12.46 10.42
C GLN A 114 9.41 12.63 11.90
N LYS A 115 8.68 13.69 12.27
CA LYS A 115 8.29 13.93 13.66
C LYS A 115 7.21 12.96 14.16
N ILE A 116 6.29 12.56 13.28
CA ILE A 116 5.33 11.49 13.55
C ILE A 116 6.10 10.21 13.88
N ASP A 117 7.07 9.82 13.04
CA ASP A 117 7.91 8.63 13.27
C ASP A 117 8.69 8.71 14.59
N GLU A 118 9.17 9.90 14.96
CA GLU A 118 9.83 10.14 16.25
C GLU A 118 8.88 9.90 17.43
N GLU A 119 7.64 10.38 17.36
CA GLU A 119 6.63 10.12 18.40
C GLU A 119 6.26 8.63 18.46
N GLU A 120 6.11 7.96 17.33
CA GLU A 120 5.85 6.52 17.30
C GLU A 120 6.99 5.73 17.97
N LYS A 121 8.25 6.08 17.69
CA LYS A 121 9.41 5.49 18.36
C LYS A 121 9.40 5.73 19.86
N LYS A 122 8.94 6.90 20.34
CA LYS A 122 8.78 7.17 21.78
C LYS A 122 7.73 6.27 22.40
N ILE A 123 6.57 6.08 21.75
CA ILE A 123 5.52 5.16 22.23
C ILE A 123 6.08 3.75 22.40
N VAL A 124 6.81 3.26 21.40
CA VAL A 124 7.43 1.92 21.44
C VAL A 124 8.48 1.85 22.56
N ALA A 125 9.28 2.89 22.77
CA ALA A 125 10.31 2.93 23.80
C ALA A 125 9.77 2.98 25.25
N VAL A 126 8.55 3.50 25.47
CA VAL A 126 7.90 3.51 26.79
C VAL A 126 7.56 2.09 27.24
N PHE A 127 7.29 1.18 26.31
CA PHE A 127 6.96 -0.19 26.65
C PHE A 127 8.20 -0.95 27.16
N LYS A 128 8.21 -1.29 28.45
CA LYS A 128 9.21 -2.18 29.05
C LYS A 128 8.61 -3.55 29.29
N ILE A 129 9.29 -4.58 28.80
CA ILE A 129 8.93 -5.98 29.08
C ILE A 129 9.15 -6.23 30.58
N PRO A 130 8.15 -6.77 31.31
CA PRO A 130 8.33 -7.16 32.70
C PRO A 130 9.45 -8.22 32.84
N GLU A 131 10.40 -7.98 33.74
CA GLU A 131 11.57 -8.86 33.97
C GLU A 131 11.19 -10.27 34.45
N ASN A 132 9.98 -10.43 34.99
CA ASN A 132 9.49 -11.69 35.54
C ASN A 132 8.89 -12.65 34.49
N LEU A 133 8.91 -12.28 33.20
CA LEU A 133 8.41 -13.16 32.14
C LEU A 133 9.46 -14.23 31.75
N PRO A 134 9.04 -15.48 31.51
CA PRO A 134 9.95 -16.52 31.03
C PRO A 134 10.48 -16.15 29.64
N ILE A 135 11.77 -16.33 29.43
CA ILE A 135 12.42 -16.19 28.11
C ILE A 135 12.29 -17.55 27.40
N GLU A 136 11.43 -17.63 26.41
CA GLU A 136 11.05 -18.90 25.77
C GLU A 136 10.64 -18.66 24.31
N ASN A 137 11.06 -19.55 23.41
CA ASN A 137 10.74 -19.48 21.98
C ASN A 137 9.80 -20.61 21.54
N THR A 138 9.36 -21.46 22.47
CA THR A 138 8.35 -22.49 22.21
C THR A 138 6.96 -22.02 22.63
N PRO A 139 5.90 -22.35 21.87
CA PRO A 139 4.53 -22.08 22.28
C PRO A 139 4.12 -22.99 23.45
N PRO A 140 3.17 -22.57 24.31
CA PRO A 140 2.65 -23.44 25.37
C PRO A 140 1.99 -24.69 24.79
N SER A 141 1.99 -25.80 25.55
CA SER A 141 1.31 -27.03 25.12
C SER A 141 -0.22 -26.87 25.10
N GLN A 142 -0.78 -26.14 26.07
CA GLN A 142 -2.18 -25.72 26.14
C GLN A 142 -2.32 -24.44 26.95
N GLY A 143 -3.43 -23.72 26.74
CA GLY A 143 -3.84 -22.57 27.52
C GLY A 143 -3.13 -21.27 27.12
N TYR A 144 -3.26 -20.28 28.00
CA TYR A 144 -2.64 -18.97 27.84
C TYR A 144 -1.22 -18.96 28.42
N SER A 145 -0.29 -18.36 27.69
CA SER A 145 1.04 -18.02 28.18
C SER A 145 1.41 -16.60 27.77
N ARG A 146 2.25 -15.96 28.58
CA ARG A 146 2.95 -14.74 28.21
C ARG A 146 4.44 -14.97 28.41
N GLN A 147 5.22 -14.72 27.37
CA GLN A 147 6.65 -14.99 27.37
C GLN A 147 7.42 -13.89 26.64
N GLN A 148 8.72 -13.87 26.87
CA GLN A 148 9.68 -13.02 26.17
C GLN A 148 10.38 -13.85 25.09
N VAL A 149 10.28 -13.40 23.85
CA VAL A 149 10.84 -14.05 22.66
C VAL A 149 12.06 -13.24 22.20
N PRO A 150 13.30 -13.74 22.39
CA PRO A 150 14.50 -13.07 21.88
C PRO A 150 14.66 -13.28 20.38
N THR A 151 14.97 -12.20 19.66
CA THR A 151 15.26 -12.18 18.22
C THR A 151 16.54 -11.38 17.98
N GLU A 152 17.07 -11.41 16.75
CA GLU A 152 18.26 -10.63 16.36
C GLU A 152 18.08 -9.12 16.54
N VAL A 153 16.84 -8.62 16.40
CA VAL A 153 16.52 -7.19 16.46
C VAL A 153 16.03 -6.74 17.84
N GLY A 154 15.93 -7.66 18.81
CA GLY A 154 15.51 -7.34 20.17
C GLY A 154 14.58 -8.40 20.78
N ASN A 155 14.05 -8.07 21.95
CA ASN A 155 13.16 -8.92 22.71
C ASN A 155 11.72 -8.47 22.56
N PHE A 156 10.80 -9.42 22.37
CA PHE A 156 9.38 -9.14 22.21
C PHE A 156 8.56 -9.84 23.29
N MET A 157 7.62 -9.13 23.91
CA MET A 157 6.61 -9.74 24.77
C MET A 157 5.48 -10.29 23.91
N VAL A 158 5.25 -11.60 24.00
CA VAL A 158 4.20 -12.27 23.22
C VAL A 158 3.18 -12.88 24.16
N SER A 159 1.90 -12.67 23.86
CA SER A 159 0.78 -13.38 24.47
C SER A 159 0.32 -14.49 23.53
N LEU A 160 0.38 -15.74 23.99
CA LEU A 160 0.04 -16.92 23.20
C LEU A 160 -1.14 -17.66 23.82
N ILE A 161 -1.95 -18.26 22.96
CA ILE A 161 -3.01 -19.18 23.35
C ILE A 161 -2.81 -20.44 22.52
N ALA A 162 -2.52 -21.55 23.18
CA ALA A 162 -2.46 -22.86 22.57
C ALA A 162 -3.72 -23.65 22.93
N ALA A 163 -4.34 -24.27 21.93
CA ALA A 163 -5.54 -25.05 22.14
C ALA A 163 -5.49 -26.30 21.26
N ASP A 164 -5.99 -27.41 21.79
CA ASP A 164 -6.12 -28.64 21.02
C ASP A 164 -7.29 -28.49 20.03
N TYR A 165 -7.01 -28.74 18.75
CA TYR A 165 -8.01 -28.62 17.69
C TYR A 165 -9.09 -29.70 17.79
N GLY A 166 -8.80 -30.87 18.38
CA GLY A 166 -9.78 -31.93 18.60
C GLY A 166 -10.90 -31.53 19.57
N SER A 167 -10.64 -30.56 20.45
CA SER A 167 -11.54 -30.10 21.51
C SER A 167 -11.91 -28.61 21.40
N THR A 168 -11.35 -27.88 20.44
CA THR A 168 -11.52 -26.43 20.29
C THR A 168 -12.07 -26.07 18.92
N LYS A 169 -13.11 -25.23 18.89
CA LYS A 169 -13.68 -24.68 17.67
C LYS A 169 -13.21 -23.25 17.44
N VAL A 170 -12.75 -22.96 16.23
CA VAL A 170 -12.52 -21.58 15.77
C VAL A 170 -13.82 -21.00 15.21
N ILE A 171 -14.18 -19.80 15.67
CA ILE A 171 -15.38 -19.08 15.24
C ILE A 171 -14.92 -17.77 14.59
N VAL A 172 -15.19 -17.63 13.30
CA VAL A 172 -15.05 -16.36 12.59
C VAL A 172 -16.36 -15.60 12.77
N ASP A 173 -16.33 -14.44 13.42
CA ASP A 173 -17.54 -13.67 13.74
C ASP A 173 -17.40 -12.23 13.23
N THR A 174 -18.51 -11.69 12.74
CA THR A 174 -18.61 -10.35 12.12
C THR A 174 -19.68 -9.54 12.82
N ALA A 175 -19.51 -8.22 12.95
CA ALA A 175 -20.56 -7.37 13.48
C ALA A 175 -21.80 -7.34 12.56
N SER A 176 -21.58 -7.26 11.25
CA SER A 176 -22.62 -7.39 10.23
C SER A 176 -23.01 -8.85 9.98
N THR A 177 -24.25 -9.08 9.53
CA THR A 177 -24.74 -10.43 9.16
C THR A 177 -24.56 -10.78 7.68
N ALA A 178 -24.31 -9.77 6.84
CA ALA A 178 -24.09 -9.86 5.39
C ALA A 178 -23.16 -8.71 4.95
N ASP A 179 -22.82 -8.68 3.65
CA ASP A 179 -21.99 -7.65 3.05
C ASP A 179 -22.41 -6.23 3.46
N CYS A 180 -21.39 -5.42 3.73
CA CYS A 180 -21.56 -4.06 4.18
C CYS A 180 -20.53 -3.18 3.50
N HIS A 181 -21.02 -2.17 2.78
CA HIS A 181 -20.20 -1.35 1.88
C HIS A 181 -19.91 0.05 2.43
N ASN A 182 -20.58 0.47 3.50
CA ASN A 182 -20.31 1.71 4.20
C ASN A 182 -20.96 1.70 5.59
N ASP A 183 -20.43 2.51 6.51
CA ASP A 183 -20.93 2.67 7.89
C ASP A 183 -21.19 1.34 8.62
N CYS A 184 -20.26 0.40 8.45
CA CYS A 184 -20.42 -0.93 9.00
C CYS A 184 -20.33 -0.92 10.54
N PRO A 185 -21.13 -1.76 11.22
CA PRO A 185 -21.05 -1.87 12.67
C PRO A 185 -19.68 -2.38 13.09
N VAL A 186 -19.15 -1.82 14.18
CA VAL A 186 -17.92 -2.27 14.84
C VAL A 186 -18.25 -2.59 16.28
N LEU A 187 -17.68 -3.68 16.79
CA LEU A 187 -17.83 -4.10 18.18
C LEU A 187 -16.45 -4.31 18.80
N PRO A 188 -16.28 -4.06 20.10
CA PRO A 188 -15.07 -4.45 20.82
C PRO A 188 -14.81 -5.95 20.73
N LEU A 189 -13.54 -6.37 20.67
CA LEU A 189 -13.14 -7.77 20.64
C LEU A 189 -13.78 -8.60 21.76
N SER A 190 -13.87 -8.03 22.97
CA SER A 190 -14.48 -8.66 24.14
C SER A 190 -15.96 -9.00 23.93
N THR A 191 -16.70 -8.21 23.15
CA THR A 191 -18.11 -8.47 22.81
C THR A 191 -18.24 -9.70 21.92
N TYR A 192 -17.34 -9.89 20.95
CA TYR A 192 -17.31 -11.10 20.13
C TYR A 192 -16.98 -12.34 20.96
N VAL A 193 -16.02 -12.23 21.89
CA VAL A 193 -15.68 -13.34 22.81
C VAL A 193 -16.89 -13.72 23.67
N ALA A 194 -17.51 -12.73 24.33
CA ALA A 194 -18.63 -12.95 25.24
C ALA A 194 -19.85 -13.54 24.53
N ARG A 195 -20.25 -13.00 23.36
CA ARG A 195 -21.48 -13.44 22.67
C ARG A 195 -21.37 -14.83 22.04
N ASN A 196 -20.16 -15.37 21.90
CA ASN A 196 -19.92 -16.72 21.41
C ASN A 196 -19.56 -17.72 22.52
N GLY A 197 -19.50 -17.28 23.78
CA GLY A 197 -19.01 -18.11 24.88
C GLY A 197 -17.57 -18.59 24.68
N ALA A 198 -16.76 -17.82 23.95
CA ALA A 198 -15.37 -18.17 23.68
C ALA A 198 -14.50 -17.86 24.90
N PHE A 199 -13.42 -18.62 25.07
CA PHE A 199 -12.42 -18.35 26.12
C PHE A 199 -11.29 -17.41 25.64
N ALA A 200 -11.23 -17.14 24.33
CA ALA A 200 -10.19 -16.36 23.69
C ALA A 200 -10.71 -15.66 22.43
N GLY A 201 -10.07 -14.56 22.05
CA GLY A 201 -10.35 -13.84 20.80
C GLY A 201 -9.10 -13.13 20.29
N VAL A 202 -8.98 -13.04 18.98
CA VAL A 202 -7.94 -12.30 18.26
C VAL A 202 -8.64 -11.47 17.18
N ASN A 203 -8.17 -10.26 16.93
CA ASN A 203 -8.69 -9.44 15.84
C ASN A 203 -8.45 -10.12 14.48
N GLY A 204 -9.38 -9.92 13.55
CA GLY A 204 -9.34 -10.48 12.20
C GLY A 204 -8.68 -9.53 11.19
N SER A 205 -9.41 -9.19 10.13
CA SER A 205 -8.92 -8.29 9.08
C SER A 205 -8.79 -6.85 9.56
N TYR A 206 -7.90 -6.12 8.89
CA TYR A 206 -7.94 -4.65 8.90
C TYR A 206 -9.28 -4.18 8.33
N PHE A 207 -9.71 -3.00 8.78
CA PHE A 207 -10.91 -2.34 8.28
C PHE A 207 -10.64 -0.85 8.10
N CYS A 208 -11.45 -0.18 7.29
CA CYS A 208 -11.33 1.24 7.03
C CYS A 208 -11.79 2.04 8.26
N SER A 209 -10.89 2.74 8.95
CA SER A 209 -11.25 3.52 10.14
C SER A 209 -12.23 4.64 9.79
N ALA A 210 -13.18 4.91 10.70
CA ALA A 210 -14.09 6.05 10.59
C ALA A 210 -13.38 7.41 10.67
N ALA A 211 -12.18 7.46 11.25
CA ALA A 211 -11.40 8.69 11.36
C ALA A 211 -10.70 9.07 10.04
N TYR A 212 -10.44 8.10 9.15
CA TYR A 212 -9.53 8.30 8.01
C TYR A 212 -10.26 8.89 6.80
N PRO A 213 -9.80 10.00 6.21
CA PRO A 213 -10.43 10.56 5.02
C PRO A 213 -10.40 9.64 3.79
N SER A 214 -9.38 8.80 3.64
CA SER A 214 -9.34 7.80 2.56
C SER A 214 -10.43 6.73 2.69
N CYS A 215 -11.11 6.67 3.84
CA CYS A 215 -12.20 5.75 4.14
C CYS A 215 -13.60 6.33 3.92
N VAL A 216 -13.73 7.57 3.45
CA VAL A 216 -15.04 8.17 3.15
C VAL A 216 -15.81 7.31 2.14
N GLY A 217 -17.06 6.97 2.48
CA GLY A 217 -17.93 6.13 1.66
C GLY A 217 -17.65 4.63 1.77
N LYS A 218 -16.70 4.22 2.61
CA LYS A 218 -16.38 2.84 2.96
C LYS A 218 -16.01 2.70 4.44
N THR A 219 -16.66 3.49 5.29
CA THR A 219 -16.37 3.54 6.73
C THR A 219 -16.66 2.18 7.38
N ASN A 220 -15.69 1.70 8.17
CA ASN A 220 -15.70 0.41 8.87
C ASN A 220 -15.82 -0.83 7.98
N THR A 221 -15.60 -0.70 6.67
CA THR A 221 -15.61 -1.85 5.75
C THR A 221 -14.26 -2.58 5.79
N PHE A 222 -14.26 -3.81 5.33
CA PHE A 222 -13.05 -4.59 5.07
C PHE A 222 -13.20 -5.25 3.70
N ASP A 223 -12.08 -5.46 3.00
CA ASP A 223 -12.11 -6.01 1.63
C ASP A 223 -11.85 -7.53 1.57
N THR A 224 -11.38 -8.11 2.67
CA THR A 224 -10.99 -9.52 2.74
C THR A 224 -12.20 -10.44 2.58
N LEU A 225 -12.06 -11.48 1.74
CA LEU A 225 -13.01 -12.59 1.68
C LEU A 225 -12.99 -13.33 3.02
N LEU A 226 -14.17 -13.47 3.64
CA LEU A 226 -14.33 -14.33 4.80
C LEU A 226 -15.70 -15.02 4.79
N MET A 227 -15.81 -16.10 5.55
CA MET A 227 -17.08 -16.72 5.88
C MET A 227 -17.31 -16.62 7.38
N ASN A 228 -18.41 -16.01 7.80
CA ASN A 228 -18.73 -15.87 9.22
C ASN A 228 -19.35 -17.15 9.80
N LYS A 229 -19.60 -17.15 11.11
CA LYS A 229 -20.19 -18.26 11.87
C LYS A 229 -21.57 -18.70 11.37
N ASN A 230 -22.29 -17.81 10.68
CA ASN A 230 -23.60 -18.07 10.08
C ASN A 230 -23.50 -18.64 8.66
N LYS A 231 -22.27 -18.95 8.19
CA LYS A 231 -21.97 -19.41 6.83
C LYS A 231 -22.30 -18.37 5.75
N THR A 232 -22.35 -17.10 6.11
CA THR A 232 -22.44 -16.00 5.15
C THR A 232 -21.05 -15.66 4.65
N TYR A 233 -20.86 -15.68 3.33
CA TYR A 233 -19.65 -15.15 2.70
C TYR A 233 -19.73 -13.63 2.58
N PHE A 234 -18.61 -12.98 2.81
CA PHE A 234 -18.43 -11.53 2.68
C PHE A 234 -17.45 -11.23 1.56
N ASN A 235 -17.69 -10.16 0.81
CA ASN A 235 -16.82 -9.64 -0.25
C ASN A 235 -16.53 -10.68 -1.35
N SER A 236 -17.49 -11.54 -1.67
CA SER A 236 -17.32 -12.55 -2.72
C SER A 236 -17.00 -11.91 -4.08
N ASP A 237 -17.59 -10.74 -4.37
CA ASP A 237 -17.36 -9.99 -5.61
C ASP A 237 -15.91 -9.49 -5.73
N ASN A 238 -15.23 -9.25 -4.60
CA ASN A 238 -13.82 -8.83 -4.59
C ASN A 238 -12.84 -9.99 -4.79
N ASN A 239 -13.33 -11.24 -4.80
CA ASN A 239 -12.51 -12.44 -4.78
C ASN A 239 -12.40 -13.16 -6.14
N VAL A 240 -12.91 -12.57 -7.22
CA VAL A 240 -12.91 -13.19 -8.57
C VAL A 240 -11.49 -13.35 -9.14
N TYR A 241 -10.54 -12.50 -8.71
CA TYR A 241 -9.13 -12.54 -9.15
C TYR A 241 -8.14 -12.35 -7.99
N SER A 242 -8.57 -12.67 -6.76
CA SER A 242 -7.77 -12.39 -5.58
C SER A 242 -6.80 -13.52 -5.29
N ASN A 243 -5.50 -13.24 -5.29
CA ASN A 243 -4.48 -14.19 -4.81
C ASN A 243 -4.31 -14.16 -3.28
N ASN A 244 -5.36 -13.76 -2.54
CA ASN A 244 -5.26 -13.64 -1.10
C ASN A 244 -5.23 -15.04 -0.46
N PRO A 245 -4.28 -15.33 0.46
CA PRO A 245 -4.26 -16.60 1.15
C PRO A 245 -5.47 -16.73 2.09
N ALA A 246 -5.97 -17.96 2.25
CA ALA A 246 -7.08 -18.27 3.15
C ALA A 246 -6.70 -19.33 4.17
N VAL A 247 -7.28 -19.21 5.36
CA VAL A 247 -7.24 -20.24 6.40
C VAL A 247 -8.64 -20.76 6.62
N ILE A 248 -8.84 -22.06 6.39
CA ILE A 248 -10.13 -22.72 6.53
C ILE A 248 -10.11 -23.60 7.77
N PHE A 249 -11.03 -23.33 8.68
CA PHE A 249 -11.25 -24.08 9.90
C PHE A 249 -12.43 -25.04 9.73
N GLY A 250 -12.16 -26.35 9.73
CA GLY A 250 -13.16 -27.42 9.73
C GLY A 250 -13.45 -27.97 11.13
N GLY A 251 -14.26 -29.02 11.24
CA GLY A 251 -14.53 -29.62 12.56
C GLY A 251 -13.28 -30.17 13.27
N SER A 252 -12.34 -30.72 12.52
CA SER A 252 -11.11 -31.32 13.06
C SER A 252 -9.84 -31.04 12.21
N PHE A 253 -9.89 -30.08 11.28
CA PHE A 253 -8.74 -29.72 10.45
C PHE A 253 -8.60 -28.20 10.27
N ILE A 254 -7.36 -27.78 10.04
CA ILE A 254 -7.00 -26.45 9.53
C ILE A 254 -6.41 -26.65 8.14
N ARG A 255 -6.84 -25.85 7.17
CA ARG A 255 -6.25 -25.82 5.83
C ARG A 255 -5.77 -24.42 5.51
N PHE A 256 -4.51 -24.32 5.08
CA PHE A 256 -3.95 -23.11 4.51
C PHE A 256 -4.01 -23.22 2.99
N MET A 257 -4.54 -22.18 2.35
CA MET A 257 -4.62 -22.08 0.89
C MET A 257 -3.82 -20.85 0.46
N GLY A 258 -3.00 -21.01 -0.58
CA GLY A 258 -2.24 -19.89 -1.15
C GLY A 258 -3.13 -18.87 -1.85
N ASP A 259 -4.32 -19.29 -2.26
CA ASP A 259 -5.30 -18.49 -2.96
C ASP A 259 -6.73 -18.89 -2.49
N ALA A 260 -7.57 -17.90 -2.19
CA ALA A 260 -8.96 -18.05 -1.80
C ALA A 260 -9.94 -18.08 -3.00
N SER A 261 -9.49 -17.67 -4.18
CA SER A 261 -10.20 -17.74 -5.45
C SER A 261 -10.14 -19.15 -6.06
N GLN A 262 -11.06 -19.45 -6.99
CA GLN A 262 -11.12 -20.71 -7.73
C GLN A 262 -10.38 -20.60 -9.06
#